data_AF-A0A317ZX84-F1
#
_entry.id   AF-A0A317ZX84-F1
#
_cell.length_a   1.000
_cell.length_b   1.000
_cell.length_c   1.000
_cell.angle_alpha   90.00
_cell.angle_beta   90.00
_cell.angle_gamma   90.00
#
_symmetry.space_group_name_H-M   'P 1'
#
loop_
_entity.id
_entity.type
_entity.pdbx_description
1 polymer ?
#
loop_
_entity_poly.entity_id
_entity_poly.type
_entity_poly.pdbx_seq_one_letter_code
_entity_poly.pdbx_strand_id
1 'polypeptide(L)'
;MAGRIGGGGWFALGVVSGAAVTAAVVALWAAAPVSCDAMGYLDPSPIRLLLPDGAGPDAEVAACFDLECVPSPVDADADGEFLVPQVAPYLAIGQVLDVGTTGIYVEVRVDGDTVAANRFGIEATSDAPVWSKRCPGPFHYGPVQVD
;
A
#
# COMPACT_ATOMS: atom_id res chain seq x y z
N MET A 1 18.31 -4.69 88.53
CA MET A 1 17.00 -5.00 87.92
C MET A 1 17.19 -5.07 86.43
N ALA A 2 16.82 -6.20 85.83
CA ALA A 2 16.95 -6.49 84.42
C ALA A 2 15.89 -5.74 83.60
N GLY A 3 16.25 -5.30 82.39
CA GLY A 3 15.34 -4.76 81.38
C GLY A 3 15.85 -5.08 79.98
N ARG A 4 15.43 -6.25 79.47
CA ARG A 4 15.35 -6.63 78.05
C ARG A 4 14.06 -5.93 77.52
N ILE A 5 13.86 -5.48 76.28
CA ILE A 5 13.68 -6.17 74.99
C ILE A 5 13.41 -5.08 73.92
N GLY A 6 13.84 -5.30 72.67
CA GLY A 6 13.20 -4.74 71.44
C GLY A 6 14.10 -3.76 70.67
N GLY A 7 14.71 -4.07 69.52
CA GLY A 7 14.29 -4.97 68.46
C GLY A 7 13.26 -4.31 67.57
N GLY A 8 13.66 -3.68 66.45
CA GLY A 8 12.72 -3.24 65.43
C GLY A 8 13.24 -2.22 64.42
N GLY A 9 13.47 -2.68 63.18
CA GLY A 9 13.04 -1.94 61.99
C GLY A 9 14.00 -0.95 61.36
N TRP A 10 15.10 -1.43 60.79
CA TRP A 10 15.72 -0.79 59.62
C TRP A 10 15.30 -1.64 58.41
N PHE A 11 15.21 -1.05 57.21
CA PHE A 11 14.78 -1.67 55.94
C PHE A 11 13.27 -1.67 55.66
N ALA A 12 12.71 -0.51 55.32
CA ALA A 12 11.49 -0.44 54.52
C ALA A 12 11.40 0.86 53.69
N LEU A 13 12.50 1.31 53.08
CA LEU A 13 12.49 2.42 52.12
C LEU A 13 13.49 2.10 51.01
N GLY A 14 13.04 1.48 49.92
CA GLY A 14 13.95 1.22 48.79
C GLY A 14 13.38 0.44 47.61
N VAL A 15 12.24 -0.26 47.76
CA VAL A 15 11.72 -1.15 46.70
C VAL A 15 10.56 -0.53 45.90
N VAL A 16 9.89 0.51 46.43
CA VAL A 16 8.73 1.12 45.75
C VAL A 16 9.12 1.97 44.54
N SER A 17 10.37 2.49 44.52
CA SER A 17 10.85 3.38 43.47
C SER A 17 11.20 2.64 42.17
N GLY A 18 11.70 1.41 42.25
CA GLY A 18 12.16 0.67 41.07
C GLY A 18 11.01 0.24 40.17
N ALA A 19 9.92 -0.28 40.75
CA ALA A 19 8.74 -0.75 40.02
C ALA A 19 7.94 0.41 39.39
N ALA A 20 7.80 1.52 40.10
CA ALA A 20 7.12 2.71 39.56
C ALA A 20 7.91 3.34 38.41
N VAL A 21 9.25 3.41 38.52
CA VAL A 21 10.10 3.95 37.46
C VAL A 21 10.13 3.02 36.25
N THR A 22 10.21 1.70 36.43
CA THR A 22 10.13 0.75 35.30
C THR A 22 8.75 0.76 34.65
N ALA A 23 7.66 0.80 35.43
CA ALA A 23 6.31 0.93 34.88
C ALA A 23 6.12 2.24 34.11
N ALA A 24 6.65 3.35 34.60
CA ALA A 24 6.61 4.64 33.91
C ALA A 24 7.41 4.62 32.60
N VAL A 25 8.60 4.01 32.59
CA VAL A 25 9.40 3.86 31.37
C VAL A 25 8.68 2.96 30.36
N VAL A 26 8.14 1.81 30.77
CA VAL A 26 7.38 0.93 29.87
C VAL A 26 6.12 1.63 29.32
N ALA A 27 5.42 2.41 30.15
CA ALA A 27 4.27 3.20 29.71
C ALA A 27 4.66 4.31 28.72
N LEU A 28 5.81 4.96 28.90
CA LEU A 28 6.32 5.98 27.98
C LEU A 28 6.76 5.38 26.63
N TRP A 29 7.35 4.18 26.63
CA TRP A 29 7.66 3.45 25.40
C TRP A 29 6.39 2.92 24.70
N ALA A 30 5.37 2.51 25.47
CA ALA A 30 4.08 2.08 24.92
C ALA A 30 3.23 3.24 24.40
N ALA A 31 3.44 4.46 24.92
CA ALA A 31 2.74 5.68 24.53
C ALA A 31 3.52 6.54 23.52
N ALA A 32 4.71 6.12 23.09
CA ALA A 32 5.44 6.81 22.05
C ALA A 32 4.57 6.84 20.78
N PRO A 33 4.30 8.02 20.21
CA PRO A 33 3.57 8.11 18.95
C PRO A 33 4.37 7.35 17.91
N VAL A 34 3.76 6.30 17.35
CA VAL A 34 4.34 5.55 16.24
C VAL A 34 4.22 6.47 15.03
N SER A 35 5.28 7.21 14.73
CA SER A 35 5.39 7.93 13.47
C SER A 35 5.52 6.87 12.37
N CYS A 36 4.45 6.65 11.60
CA CYS A 36 4.60 5.95 10.33
C CYS A 36 5.42 6.86 9.43
N ASP A 37 6.74 6.68 9.41
CA ASP A 37 7.58 7.22 8.34
C ASP A 37 7.03 6.62 7.03
N ALA A 38 6.38 7.45 6.22
CA ALA A 38 5.50 7.07 5.09
C ALA A 38 4.10 6.54 5.48
N MET A 39 3.18 7.45 5.80
CA MET A 39 1.74 7.17 5.71
C MET A 39 1.38 6.80 4.25
N GLY A 40 1.07 5.52 3.98
CA GLY A 40 0.18 5.08 2.90
C GLY A 40 0.43 5.64 1.49
N TYR A 41 1.69 5.76 1.07
CA TYR A 41 1.98 6.16 -0.30
C TYR A 41 1.62 5.01 -1.26
N LEU A 42 0.82 5.33 -2.27
CA LEU A 42 0.60 4.47 -3.42
C LEU A 42 1.72 4.75 -4.43
N ASP A 43 2.43 3.70 -4.84
CA ASP A 43 3.47 3.75 -5.85
C ASP A 43 2.87 4.22 -7.19
N PRO A 44 3.33 5.36 -7.75
CA PRO A 44 2.84 5.88 -9.03
C PRO A 44 3.41 5.12 -10.24
N SER A 45 4.15 4.04 -10.03
CA SER A 45 4.68 3.20 -11.11
C SER A 45 3.56 2.74 -12.07
N PRO A 46 3.84 2.64 -13.38
CA PRO A 46 2.85 2.20 -14.35
C PRO A 46 2.25 0.84 -14.01
N ILE A 47 0.98 0.65 -14.34
CA ILE A 47 0.30 -0.63 -14.17
C ILE A 47 0.49 -1.48 -15.42
N ARG A 48 0.98 -2.70 -15.24
CA ARG A 48 1.16 -3.66 -16.33
C ARG A 48 -0.17 -4.30 -16.73
N LEU A 49 -0.46 -4.31 -18.02
CA LEU A 49 -1.58 -5.06 -18.60
C LEU A 49 -1.08 -6.42 -19.08
N LEU A 50 -1.84 -7.46 -18.73
CA LEU A 50 -1.65 -8.82 -19.21
C LEU A 50 -2.77 -9.09 -20.20
N LEU A 51 -2.43 -9.01 -21.49
CA LEU A 51 -3.37 -9.13 -22.59
C LEU A 51 -3.83 -10.59 -22.80
N PRO A 52 -5.00 -10.81 -23.43
CA PRO A 52 -5.49 -12.15 -23.71
C PRO A 52 -4.57 -12.91 -24.70
N ASP A 53 -4.63 -14.24 -24.67
CA ASP A 53 -3.84 -15.09 -25.56
C ASP A 53 -4.05 -14.73 -27.04
N GLY A 54 -2.95 -14.46 -27.75
CA GLY A 54 -2.96 -14.04 -29.15
C GLY A 54 -2.88 -12.52 -29.37
N ALA A 55 -3.09 -11.71 -28.33
CA ALA A 55 -2.75 -10.28 -28.36
C ALA A 55 -1.25 -10.13 -28.10
N GLY A 56 -0.48 -9.94 -29.17
CA GLY A 56 0.96 -9.70 -29.14
C GLY A 56 1.33 -8.22 -28.98
N PRO A 57 2.62 -7.87 -29.13
CA PRO A 57 3.09 -6.49 -29.06
C PRO A 57 2.52 -5.58 -30.17
N ASP A 58 2.00 -6.17 -31.25
CA ASP A 58 1.36 -5.45 -32.36
C ASP A 58 -0.13 -5.12 -32.09
N ALA A 59 -0.68 -5.49 -30.92
CA ALA A 59 -2.05 -5.16 -30.55
C ALA A 59 -2.23 -3.65 -30.33
N GLU A 60 -3.38 -3.11 -30.75
CA GLU A 60 -3.76 -1.74 -30.43
C GLU A 60 -4.43 -1.73 -29.06
N VAL A 61 -3.76 -1.13 -28.07
CA VAL A 61 -4.27 -1.03 -26.70
C VAL A 61 -4.59 0.42 -26.38
N ALA A 62 -5.73 0.65 -25.73
CA ALA A 62 -6.05 1.94 -25.13
C ALA A 62 -6.56 1.72 -23.70
N ALA A 63 -6.20 2.61 -22.78
CA ALA A 63 -6.60 2.48 -21.39
C ALA A 63 -6.92 3.84 -20.76
N CYS A 64 -7.68 3.81 -19.67
CA CYS A 64 -7.80 4.96 -18.78
C CYS A 64 -8.31 4.55 -17.39
N PHE A 65 -7.96 5.35 -16.39
CA PHE A 65 -8.34 5.17 -15.00
C PHE A 65 -9.65 5.92 -14.69
N ASP A 66 -10.56 5.24 -13.98
CA ASP A 66 -11.89 5.70 -13.54
C ASP A 66 -13.03 5.55 -14.58
N LEU A 67 -14.27 5.80 -14.16
CA LEU A 67 -15.52 5.47 -14.86
C LEU A 67 -15.88 6.42 -16.01
N GLU A 68 -15.17 7.54 -16.19
CA GLU A 68 -15.58 8.60 -17.13
C GLU A 68 -14.40 9.22 -17.90
N CYS A 69 -13.30 8.48 -18.04
CA CYS A 69 -12.15 8.89 -18.82
C CYS A 69 -12.26 8.49 -20.30
N VAL A 70 -11.55 9.21 -21.17
CA VAL A 70 -11.40 8.82 -22.58
C VAL A 70 -10.19 7.90 -22.68
N PRO A 71 -10.34 6.65 -23.16
CA PRO A 71 -9.23 5.72 -23.32
C PRO A 71 -8.17 6.33 -24.24
N SER A 72 -6.92 6.32 -23.77
CA SER A 72 -5.79 6.83 -24.55
C SER A 72 -4.91 5.66 -24.99
N PRO A 73 -4.30 5.73 -26.20
CA PRO A 73 -3.45 4.66 -26.69
C PRO A 73 -2.29 4.36 -25.74
N VAL A 74 -2.02 3.09 -25.50
CA VAL A 74 -0.89 2.58 -24.71
C VAL A 74 0.03 1.84 -25.67
N ASP A 75 1.24 2.35 -25.84
CA ASP A 75 2.26 1.69 -26.66
C ASP A 75 2.94 0.56 -25.88
N ALA A 76 3.27 -0.52 -26.57
CA ALA A 76 4.16 -1.54 -26.02
C ALA A 76 5.57 -0.97 -25.83
N ASP A 77 6.20 -1.32 -24.71
CA ASP A 77 7.59 -0.93 -24.43
C ASP A 77 8.61 -1.77 -25.21
N ALA A 78 9.89 -1.59 -24.91
CA ALA A 78 10.98 -2.31 -25.58
C ALA A 78 10.95 -3.82 -25.36
N ASP A 79 10.31 -4.29 -24.29
CA ASP A 79 10.14 -5.70 -23.93
C ASP A 79 8.79 -6.26 -24.45
N GLY A 80 7.99 -5.42 -25.12
CA GLY A 80 6.67 -5.78 -25.63
C GLY A 80 5.56 -5.72 -24.58
N GLU A 81 5.80 -5.06 -23.45
CA GLU A 81 4.83 -4.93 -22.36
C GLU A 81 4.00 -3.67 -22.48
N PHE A 82 2.72 -3.77 -22.10
CA PHE A 82 1.81 -2.63 -22.05
C PHE A 82 1.76 -2.09 -20.63
N LEU A 83 2.40 -0.94 -20.42
CA LEU A 83 2.49 -0.28 -19.12
C LEU A 83 1.67 1.00 -19.14
N VAL A 84 0.61 1.09 -18.32
CA VAL A 84 -0.26 2.26 -18.25
C VAL A 84 0.23 3.24 -17.18
N PRO A 85 0.73 4.43 -17.55
CA PRO A 85 1.16 5.44 -16.59
C PRO A 85 -0.01 5.96 -15.75
N GLN A 86 0.20 6.17 -14.45
CA GLN A 86 -0.79 6.76 -13.53
C GLN A 86 -0.85 8.30 -13.62
N VAL A 87 -0.79 8.83 -14.85
CA VAL A 87 -0.77 10.27 -15.15
C VAL A 87 -1.59 10.56 -16.41
N ALA A 88 -1.80 11.83 -16.72
CA ALA A 88 -2.42 12.21 -17.98
C ALA A 88 -1.65 11.62 -19.18
N PRO A 89 -2.34 11.15 -20.24
CA PRO A 89 -3.79 11.26 -20.46
C PRO A 89 -4.64 10.12 -19.86
N TYR A 90 -4.02 9.09 -19.30
CA TYR A 90 -4.72 7.90 -18.77
C TYR A 90 -5.43 8.18 -17.46
N LEU A 91 -4.93 9.13 -16.68
CA LEU A 91 -5.56 9.65 -15.48
C LEU A 91 -5.95 11.11 -15.69
N ALA A 92 -7.17 11.49 -15.29
CA ALA A 92 -7.64 12.86 -15.44
C ALA A 92 -6.74 13.87 -14.70
N ILE A 93 -6.52 15.05 -15.31
CA ILE A 93 -5.64 16.08 -14.74
C ILE A 93 -6.16 16.51 -13.35
N GLY A 94 -5.28 16.45 -12.35
CA GLY A 94 -5.62 16.80 -10.97
C GLY A 94 -6.21 15.65 -10.15
N GLN A 95 -6.43 14.48 -10.75
CA GLN A 95 -6.70 13.24 -10.02
C GLN A 95 -5.41 12.60 -9.55
N VAL A 96 -5.50 11.90 -8.42
CA VAL A 96 -4.43 11.07 -7.86
C VAL A 96 -5.07 9.73 -7.54
N LEU A 97 -4.44 8.65 -7.98
CA LEU A 97 -4.91 7.31 -7.62
C LEU A 97 -4.73 7.08 -6.12
N ASP A 98 -5.68 6.39 -5.52
CA ASP A 98 -5.63 5.98 -4.12
C ASP A 98 -5.88 4.48 -3.98
N VAL A 99 -5.61 3.94 -2.79
CA VAL A 99 -5.84 2.51 -2.49
C VAL A 99 -7.29 2.04 -2.66
N GLY A 100 -8.26 2.97 -2.78
CA GLY A 100 -9.66 2.71 -3.06
C GLY A 100 -10.02 2.74 -4.55
N THR A 101 -9.09 3.08 -5.45
CA THR A 101 -9.30 2.93 -6.89
C THR A 101 -9.37 1.44 -7.23
N THR A 102 -10.47 1.03 -7.83
CA THR A 102 -10.81 -0.38 -8.02
C THR A 102 -10.84 -0.83 -9.47
N GLY A 103 -10.61 0.07 -10.44
CA GLY A 103 -10.61 -0.38 -11.81
C GLY A 103 -10.04 0.59 -12.84
N ILE A 104 -9.73 -0.01 -13.97
CA ILE A 104 -9.17 0.61 -15.17
C ILE A 104 -10.02 0.15 -16.35
N TYR A 105 -10.36 1.06 -17.26
CA TYR A 105 -10.98 0.68 -18.52
C TYR A 105 -9.89 0.39 -19.55
N VAL A 106 -10.01 -0.73 -20.27
CA VAL A 106 -9.05 -1.15 -21.29
C VAL A 106 -9.79 -1.61 -22.55
N GLU A 107 -9.33 -1.11 -23.69
CA GLU A 107 -9.68 -1.61 -25.02
C GLU A 107 -8.45 -2.28 -25.63
N VAL A 108 -8.65 -3.44 -26.24
CA VAL A 108 -7.64 -4.18 -26.98
C VAL A 108 -8.22 -4.56 -28.33
N ARG A 109 -7.50 -4.23 -29.40
CA ARG A 109 -7.79 -4.66 -30.76
C ARG A 109 -6.63 -5.45 -31.34
N VAL A 110 -6.95 -6.51 -32.06
CA VAL A 110 -5.99 -7.38 -32.77
C VAL A 110 -6.49 -7.49 -34.20
N ASP A 111 -5.65 -7.16 -35.17
CA ASP A 111 -6.00 -7.18 -36.61
C ASP A 111 -7.28 -6.39 -36.96
N GLY A 112 -7.59 -5.35 -36.17
CA GLY A 112 -8.78 -4.50 -36.31
C GLY A 112 -10.03 -5.02 -35.59
N ASP A 113 -10.01 -6.24 -35.07
CA ASP A 113 -11.10 -6.81 -34.28
C ASP A 113 -10.95 -6.45 -32.80
N THR A 114 -12.05 -6.04 -32.16
CA THR A 114 -12.05 -5.76 -30.71
C THR A 114 -12.15 -7.06 -29.93
N VAL A 115 -11.10 -7.39 -29.19
CA VAL A 115 -11.02 -8.61 -28.36
C VAL A 115 -11.38 -8.34 -26.91
N ALA A 116 -11.11 -7.12 -26.41
CA ALA A 116 -11.53 -6.67 -25.08
C ALA A 116 -11.91 -5.18 -25.12
N ALA A 117 -12.95 -4.78 -24.39
CA ALA A 117 -13.38 -3.40 -24.23
C ALA A 117 -14.23 -3.27 -22.95
N ASN A 118 -13.57 -3.31 -21.79
CA ASN A 118 -14.27 -3.40 -20.51
C ASN A 118 -13.48 -2.75 -19.36
N ARG A 119 -14.14 -2.62 -18.20
CA ARG A 119 -13.51 -2.24 -16.95
C ARG A 119 -12.97 -3.48 -16.25
N PHE A 120 -11.69 -3.47 -15.97
CA PHE A 120 -10.99 -4.53 -15.23
C PHE A 120 -10.68 -4.07 -13.81
N GLY A 121 -10.68 -5.03 -12.88
CA GLY A 121 -10.35 -4.77 -11.49
C GLY A 121 -8.86 -4.47 -11.34
N ILE A 122 -8.53 -3.50 -10.49
CA ILE A 122 -7.15 -3.29 -10.03
C ILE A 122 -7.10 -3.53 -8.52
N GLU A 123 -6.04 -4.18 -8.06
CA GLU A 123 -5.84 -4.49 -6.64
C GLU A 123 -4.58 -3.78 -6.14
N ALA A 124 -4.75 -2.95 -5.10
CA ALA A 124 -3.63 -2.36 -4.38
C ALA A 124 -3.12 -3.35 -3.33
N THR A 125 -1.84 -3.70 -3.43
CA THR A 125 -1.15 -4.61 -2.51
C THR A 125 -0.17 -3.84 -1.64
N SER A 126 -0.12 -4.19 -0.36
CA SER A 126 0.83 -3.62 0.60
C SER A 126 2.17 -4.34 0.53
N ASP A 127 3.27 -3.58 0.46
CA ASP A 127 4.63 -4.11 0.61
C ASP A 127 5.03 -4.33 2.07
N ALA A 128 4.18 -3.92 3.01
CA ALA A 128 4.48 -4.00 4.42
C ALA A 128 4.41 -5.46 4.93
N PRO A 129 5.34 -5.88 5.81
CA PRO A 129 5.26 -7.19 6.44
C PRO A 129 3.93 -7.42 7.16
N VAL A 130 3.43 -8.65 7.18
CA VAL A 130 2.13 -9.02 7.78
C VAL A 130 1.98 -8.59 9.25
N TRP A 131 3.09 -8.45 9.98
CA TRP A 131 3.13 -8.03 11.38
C TRP A 131 3.05 -6.51 11.59
N SER A 132 3.31 -5.70 10.56
CA SER A 132 3.22 -4.24 10.61
C SER A 132 1.85 -3.73 10.18
N LYS A 133 0.76 -4.28 10.75
CA LYS A 133 -0.62 -3.81 10.52
C LYS A 133 -0.87 -2.36 10.92
N ARG A 134 0.02 -1.78 11.72
CA ARG A 134 -0.10 -0.41 12.21
C ARG A 134 0.31 0.64 11.16
N CYS A 135 1.16 0.26 10.19
CA CYS A 135 1.59 1.11 9.07
C CYS A 135 1.75 0.23 7.81
N PRO A 136 0.69 -0.02 7.02
CA PRO A 136 0.72 -0.96 5.89
C PRO A 136 1.27 -0.37 4.58
N GLY A 137 1.93 0.80 4.59
CA GLY A 137 2.51 1.37 3.37
C GLY A 137 3.95 0.91 3.12
N PRO A 138 4.48 1.05 1.89
CA PRO A 138 3.80 1.55 0.69
C PRO A 138 2.88 0.52 0.03
N PHE A 139 1.99 0.98 -0.85
CA PHE A 139 1.11 0.14 -1.67
C PHE A 139 1.51 0.23 -3.14
N HIS A 140 1.33 -0.84 -3.90
CA HIS A 140 1.47 -0.84 -5.36
C HIS A 140 0.26 -1.51 -6.00
N TYR A 141 -0.05 -1.19 -7.24
CA TYR A 141 -1.03 -1.97 -8.00
C TYR A 141 -0.38 -3.21 -8.61
N GLY A 142 -1.08 -4.33 -8.51
CA GLY A 142 -0.73 -5.54 -9.25
C GLY A 142 -0.99 -5.42 -10.75
N PRO A 143 -0.48 -6.39 -11.55
CA PRO A 143 -0.80 -6.47 -12.96
C PRO A 143 -2.29 -6.74 -13.18
N VAL A 144 -2.84 -6.19 -14.26
CA VAL A 144 -4.25 -6.32 -14.63
C VAL A 144 -4.40 -7.38 -15.71
N GLN A 145 -5.17 -8.43 -15.40
CA GLN A 145 -5.55 -9.43 -16.39
C GLN A 145 -6.69 -8.90 -17.26
N VAL A 146 -6.50 -8.98 -18.58
CA VAL A 146 -7.48 -8.60 -19.59
C VAL A 146 -7.95 -9.88 -20.27
N ASP A 147 -9.15 -10.34 -19.92
CA ASP A 147 -9.77 -11.59 -20.40
C ASP A 147 -11.11 -11.39 -21.11
#